data_AF-A0A1M5NKA3-F1
#
_entry.id   AF-A0A1M5NKA3-F1
#
_cell.length_a   1.000
_cell.length_b   1.000
_cell.length_c   1.000
_cell.angle_alpha   90.00
_cell.angle_beta   90.00
_cell.angle_gamma   90.00
#
_symmetry.space_group_name_H-M   'P 1'
#
loop_
_entity.id
_entity.type
_entity.pdbx_description
1 polymer ?
#
loop_
_entity_poly.entity_id
_entity_poly.type
_entity_poly.pdbx_seq_one_letter_code
_entity_poly.pdbx_strand_id
1 'polypeptide(L)'
;MKKKHFEYISVFLALLISFLLGRESKSVGYEDRFHNENTYQNIPKFEPEGPQNLDTIHLLTGESPEVYVCNGKSSKRYHYKKNCRGLSNCRSSISKVSLEEAKRRGRTLCGWED
;
A
#
# COMPACT_ATOMS: atom_id res chain seq x y z
N MET A 1 15.65 47.51 -23.85
CA MET A 1 14.97 46.20 -23.63
C MET A 1 15.81 45.18 -22.84
N LYS A 2 16.86 45.56 -22.09
CA LYS A 2 17.79 44.60 -21.42
C LYS A 2 17.47 44.30 -19.95
N LYS A 3 16.57 45.07 -19.32
CA LYS A 3 16.27 44.94 -17.88
C LYS A 3 15.40 43.74 -17.55
N LYS A 4 14.37 43.43 -18.36
CA LYS A 4 13.45 42.31 -18.08
C LYS A 4 14.10 40.92 -18.22
N HIS A 5 15.12 40.80 -19.07
CA HIS A 5 15.86 39.56 -19.27
C HIS A 5 16.78 39.25 -18.08
N PHE A 6 17.31 40.28 -17.41
CA PHE A 6 18.20 40.13 -16.26
C PHE A 6 17.44 39.66 -15.01
N GLU A 7 16.24 40.21 -14.78
CA GLU A 7 15.37 39.79 -13.67
C GLU A 7 14.95 38.31 -13.81
N TYR A 8 14.63 37.88 -15.04
CA TYR A 8 14.24 36.49 -15.30
C TYR A 8 15.40 35.52 -15.03
N ILE A 9 16.61 35.83 -15.50
CA ILE A 9 17.78 34.98 -15.25
C ILE A 9 18.08 34.86 -13.76
N SER A 10 17.95 35.96 -13.01
CA SER A 10 18.17 35.98 -11.55
C SER A 10 17.19 35.05 -10.81
N VAL A 11 15.90 35.10 -11.14
CA VAL A 11 14.87 34.24 -10.54
C VAL A 11 15.10 32.77 -10.87
N PHE A 12 15.46 32.45 -12.11
CA PHE A 12 15.71 31.07 -12.52
C PHE A 12 16.94 30.46 -11.85
N LEU A 13 18.03 31.23 -11.72
CA LEU A 13 19.20 30.79 -10.98
C LEU A 13 18.89 30.56 -9.50
N ALA A 14 18.11 31.43 -8.86
CA ALA A 14 17.70 31.24 -7.47
C ALA A 14 16.85 29.98 -7.25
N LEU A 15 15.94 29.66 -8.17
CA LEU A 15 15.13 28.43 -8.12
C LEU A 15 15.97 27.17 -8.33
N LEU A 16 16.91 27.19 -9.27
CA LEU A 16 17.83 26.06 -9.51
C LEU A 16 18.76 25.82 -8.32
N ILE A 17 19.29 26.89 -7.71
CA ILE A 17 20.12 26.78 -6.50
C ILE A 17 19.29 26.23 -5.33
N SER A 18 18.04 26.65 -5.16
CA SER A 18 17.15 26.11 -4.13
C SER A 18 16.87 24.61 -4.34
N PHE A 19 16.74 24.16 -5.59
CA PHE A 19 16.54 22.74 -5.92
C PHE A 19 17.81 21.90 -5.68
N LEU A 20 18.98 22.44 -6.01
CA LEU A 20 20.26 21.74 -5.82
C LEU A 20 20.72 21.73 -4.35
N LEU A 21 20.35 22.74 -3.56
CA LEU A 21 20.73 22.85 -2.14
C LEU A 21 19.67 22.29 -1.17
N GLY A 22 18.49 21.87 -1.61
CA GLY A 22 17.34 21.77 -0.72
C GLY A 22 16.39 20.59 -0.91
N ARG A 23 16.79 19.39 -0.48
CA ARG A 23 15.89 18.46 0.23
C ARG A 23 16.68 17.69 1.30
N GLU A 24 17.02 18.37 2.39
CA GLU A 24 17.31 17.66 3.63
C GLU A 24 16.00 17.05 4.14
N SER A 25 15.88 15.73 4.01
CA SER A 25 14.85 14.94 4.66
C SER A 25 15.08 14.99 6.16
N LYS A 26 14.28 15.78 6.88
CA LYS A 26 14.19 15.66 8.33
C LYS A 26 13.61 14.28 8.63
N SER A 27 14.46 13.33 9.00
CA SER A 27 14.00 12.11 9.66
C SER A 27 13.37 12.52 10.98
N VAL A 28 12.05 12.41 11.08
CA VAL A 28 11.34 12.51 12.36
C VAL A 28 11.85 11.37 13.22
N GLY A 29 12.71 11.69 14.17
CA GLY A 29 13.12 10.77 15.23
C GLY A 29 11.92 10.52 16.13
N TYR A 30 11.43 9.29 16.09
CA TYR A 30 10.44 8.79 17.02
C TYR A 30 11.19 8.35 18.29
N GLU A 31 11.09 9.14 19.36
CA GLU A 31 11.65 8.78 20.67
C GLU A 31 10.75 7.73 21.33
N ASP A 32 11.29 6.52 21.49
CA ASP A 32 10.70 5.44 22.27
C ASP A 32 10.65 5.84 23.75
N ARG A 33 9.50 6.37 24.17
CA ARG A 33 9.19 6.50 25.59
C ARG A 33 8.89 5.09 26.09
N PHE A 34 9.89 4.48 26.76
CA PHE A 34 9.78 3.22 27.47
C PHE A 34 8.50 3.19 28.33
N HIS A 35 7.48 2.51 27.82
CA HIS A 35 6.31 2.13 28.59
C HIS A 35 6.67 0.89 29.40
N ASN A 36 6.35 0.96 30.68
CA ASN A 36 6.59 -0.07 31.68
C ASN A 36 6.10 -1.47 31.24
N GLU A 37 6.86 -2.49 31.61
CA GLU A 37 6.66 -3.86 31.12
C GLU A 37 5.65 -4.64 31.96
N ASN A 38 4.94 -3.96 32.88
CA ASN A 38 4.25 -4.63 33.99
C ASN A 38 2.72 -4.47 33.97
N THR A 39 2.13 -4.06 32.84
CA THR A 39 0.66 -3.91 32.72
C THR A 39 0.01 -4.90 31.74
N TYR A 40 0.79 -5.76 31.08
CA TYR A 40 0.28 -6.72 30.09
C TYR A 40 -0.14 -8.09 30.65
N GLN A 41 0.03 -8.33 31.94
CA GLN A 41 -0.31 -9.64 32.52
C GLN A 41 -1.78 -9.78 32.92
N ASN A 42 -2.59 -8.72 32.83
CA ASN A 42 -4.02 -8.76 33.13
C ASN A 42 -4.88 -8.08 32.05
N ILE A 43 -4.43 -8.10 30.80
CA ILE A 43 -5.33 -7.79 29.68
C ILE A 43 -6.01 -9.11 29.31
N PRO A 44 -7.35 -9.23 29.42
CA PRO A 44 -8.06 -10.36 28.86
C PRO A 44 -7.63 -10.47 27.40
N LYS A 45 -7.06 -11.62 27.03
CA LYS A 45 -6.72 -11.87 25.63
C LYS A 45 -8.02 -11.74 24.84
N PHE A 46 -8.19 -10.61 24.16
CA PHE A 46 -9.28 -10.44 23.22
C PHE A 46 -8.86 -11.18 21.97
N GLU A 47 -9.03 -12.50 21.97
CA GLU A 47 -9.17 -13.26 20.74
C GLU A 47 -10.49 -12.76 20.12
N PRO A 48 -10.47 -12.07 18.97
CA PRO A 48 -11.70 -11.72 18.28
C PRO A 48 -12.30 -13.03 17.76
N GLU A 49 -13.16 -13.64 18.58
CA GLU A 49 -13.99 -14.78 18.22
C GLU A 49 -15.06 -14.30 17.24
N GLY A 50 -14.71 -14.22 15.95
CA GLY A 50 -15.67 -13.96 14.90
C GLY A 50 -15.03 -13.71 13.53
N PRO A 51 -15.67 -14.16 12.43
CA PRO A 51 -15.22 -13.81 11.10
C PRO A 51 -15.31 -12.30 10.96
N GLN A 52 -14.16 -11.65 10.89
CA GLN A 52 -14.11 -10.21 10.67
C GLN A 52 -14.74 -9.98 9.29
N ASN A 53 -15.97 -9.50 9.29
CA ASN A 53 -16.69 -9.07 8.10
C ASN A 53 -15.86 -7.91 7.51
N LEU A 54 -14.97 -8.29 6.59
CA LEU A 54 -13.91 -7.51 5.95
C LEU A 54 -14.46 -6.28 5.21
N ASP A 55 -15.78 -6.27 5.03
CA ASP A 55 -16.62 -5.30 4.36
C ASP A 55 -16.81 -4.02 5.21
N THR A 56 -16.89 -4.15 6.54
CA THR A 56 -17.26 -3.01 7.43
C THR A 56 -16.09 -2.08 7.75
N ILE A 57 -14.88 -2.62 7.93
CA ILE A 57 -13.66 -1.82 8.16
C ILE A 57 -13.25 -1.10 6.88
N HIS A 58 -13.45 -1.73 5.71
CA HIS A 58 -13.08 -1.18 4.40
C HIS A 58 -13.77 0.17 4.10
N LEU A 59 -15.03 0.34 4.51
CA LEU A 59 -15.81 1.56 4.28
C LEU A 59 -15.35 2.75 5.14
N LEU A 60 -14.70 2.51 6.27
CA LEU A 60 -14.25 3.55 7.20
C LEU A 60 -12.83 4.02 6.89
N THR A 61 -11.96 3.12 6.42
CA THR A 61 -10.56 3.42 6.13
C THR A 61 -10.29 3.71 4.65
N GLY A 62 -11.23 3.37 3.76
CA GLY A 62 -11.07 3.46 2.31
C GLY A 62 -9.98 2.53 1.76
N GLU A 63 -9.39 1.67 2.60
CA GLU A 63 -8.27 0.82 2.23
C GLU A 63 -8.78 -0.55 1.81
N SER A 64 -8.56 -0.91 0.56
CA SER A 64 -8.99 -2.20 0.00
C SER A 64 -7.94 -3.27 0.28
N PRO A 65 -8.34 -4.47 0.73
CA PRO A 65 -7.40 -5.52 1.02
C PRO A 65 -6.64 -5.91 -0.26
N GLU A 66 -5.36 -6.20 -0.13
CA GLU A 66 -4.53 -6.62 -1.24
C GLU A 66 -4.71 -8.12 -1.53
N VAL A 67 -4.80 -8.46 -2.81
CA VAL A 67 -4.96 -9.81 -3.34
C VAL A 67 -3.94 -10.09 -4.44
N TYR A 68 -3.74 -11.35 -4.77
CA TYR A 68 -2.85 -11.81 -5.83
C TYR A 68 -3.63 -12.17 -7.09
N VAL A 69 -3.13 -11.75 -8.25
CA VAL A 69 -3.70 -12.09 -9.56
C VAL A 69 -2.62 -12.60 -10.50
N CYS A 70 -2.93 -13.67 -11.24
CA CYS A 70 -2.12 -14.09 -12.38
C CYS A 70 -2.43 -13.18 -13.59
N ASN A 71 -1.40 -12.60 -14.20
CA ASN A 71 -1.54 -11.66 -15.31
C ASN A 71 -1.75 -12.32 -16.68
N GLY A 72 -1.83 -13.65 -16.74
CA GLY A 72 -2.12 -14.38 -17.97
C GLY A 72 -3.50 -14.00 -18.54
N LYS A 73 -3.61 -13.97 -19.88
CA LYS A 73 -4.85 -13.60 -20.58
C LYS A 73 -6.06 -14.47 -20.19
N SER A 74 -5.82 -15.74 -19.86
CA SER A 74 -6.85 -16.70 -19.46
C SER A 74 -7.19 -16.67 -17.96
N SER A 75 -6.48 -15.88 -17.17
CA SER A 75 -6.73 -15.79 -15.73
C SER A 75 -8.05 -15.06 -15.50
N LYS A 76 -8.92 -15.66 -14.69
CA LYS A 76 -10.25 -15.12 -14.34
C LYS A 76 -10.44 -14.95 -12.85
N ARG A 77 -9.41 -15.28 -12.05
CA ARG A 77 -9.51 -15.37 -10.60
C ARG A 77 -8.47 -14.52 -9.89
N TYR A 78 -8.84 -14.07 -8.69
CA TYR A 78 -7.92 -13.48 -7.71
C TYR A 78 -7.79 -14.42 -6.50
N HIS A 79 -6.74 -14.21 -5.71
CA HIS A 79 -6.32 -15.12 -4.65
C HIS A 79 -5.94 -14.32 -3.40
N TYR A 80 -6.31 -14.77 -2.21
CA TYR A 80 -5.89 -14.13 -0.96
C TYR A 80 -4.47 -14.56 -0.59
N LYS A 81 -4.12 -15.82 -0.87
CA LYS A 81 -2.81 -16.39 -0.56
C LYS A 81 -1.92 -16.43 -1.80
N LYS A 82 -0.67 -15.95 -1.67
CA LYS A 82 0.33 -15.99 -2.76
C LYS A 82 0.64 -17.41 -3.26
N ASN A 83 0.53 -18.39 -2.35
CA ASN A 83 0.78 -19.81 -2.59
C ASN A 83 -0.51 -20.63 -2.81
N CYS A 84 -1.62 -19.97 -3.15
CA CYS A 84 -2.87 -20.67 -3.46
C CYS A 84 -2.64 -21.75 -4.51
N ARG A 85 -3.24 -22.94 -4.30
CA ARG A 85 -3.22 -24.05 -5.25
C ARG A 85 -3.63 -23.61 -6.65
N GLY A 86 -4.59 -22.70 -6.77
CA GLY A 86 -5.04 -22.15 -8.06
C GLY A 86 -4.00 -21.31 -8.81
N LEU A 87 -2.94 -20.80 -8.14
CA LEU A 87 -1.84 -20.07 -8.76
C LEU A 87 -0.72 -20.97 -9.29
N SER A 88 -0.69 -22.25 -8.92
CA SER A 88 0.37 -23.21 -9.31
C SER A 88 0.60 -23.31 -10.82
N ASN A 89 -0.46 -23.13 -11.62
CA ASN A 89 -0.40 -23.22 -13.08
C ASN A 89 -0.22 -21.84 -13.76
N CYS A 90 0.00 -20.76 -13.00
CA CYS A 90 0.23 -19.44 -13.59
C CYS A 90 1.55 -19.44 -14.36
N ARG A 91 1.46 -19.32 -15.69
CA ARG A 91 2.63 -19.25 -16.60
C ARG A 91 3.13 -17.82 -16.83
N SER A 92 2.50 -16.84 -16.20
CA SER A 92 2.81 -15.42 -16.33
C SER A 92 3.21 -14.84 -14.97
N SER A 93 3.46 -13.53 -14.90
CA SER A 93 3.73 -12.89 -13.63
C SER A 93 2.49 -12.88 -12.73
N ILE A 94 2.73 -13.02 -11.43
CA ILE A 94 1.75 -12.81 -10.37
C ILE A 94 1.94 -11.37 -9.87
N SER A 95 0.88 -10.58 -9.83
CA SER A 95 0.90 -9.24 -9.26
C SER A 95 0.03 -9.16 -8.01
N LYS A 96 0.42 -8.29 -7.08
CA LYS A 96 -0.40 -7.92 -5.92
C LYS A 96 -1.17 -6.66 -6.30
N VAL A 97 -2.49 -6.69 -6.14
CA VAL A 97 -3.41 -5.60 -6.50
C VAL A 97 -4.47 -5.48 -5.40
N SER A 98 -5.20 -4.37 -5.34
CA SER A 98 -6.34 -4.32 -4.43
C SER A 98 -7.47 -5.25 -4.87
N LEU A 99 -8.28 -5.70 -3.90
CA LEU A 99 -9.47 -6.50 -4.15
C LEU A 99 -10.45 -5.78 -5.08
N GLU A 100 -10.63 -4.48 -4.89
CA GLU A 100 -11.51 -3.67 -5.73
C GLU A 100 -10.98 -3.57 -7.17
N GLU A 101 -9.67 -3.43 -7.35
CA GLU A 101 -9.06 -3.48 -8.67
C GLU A 101 -9.26 -4.84 -9.34
N ALA A 102 -9.10 -5.94 -8.60
CA ALA A 102 -9.33 -7.28 -9.11
C ALA A 102 -10.79 -7.48 -9.56
N LYS A 103 -11.77 -7.05 -8.75
CA LYS A 103 -13.20 -7.10 -9.09
C LYS A 103 -13.50 -6.23 -10.32
N ARG A 104 -12.95 -5.01 -10.38
CA ARG A 104 -13.10 -4.09 -11.51
C ARG A 104 -12.54 -4.68 -12.82
N ARG A 105 -11.50 -5.49 -12.74
CA ARG A 105 -10.96 -6.29 -13.86
C ARG A 105 -11.80 -7.53 -14.20
N GLY A 106 -12.97 -7.71 -13.59
CA GLY A 106 -13.86 -8.86 -13.80
C GLY A 106 -13.32 -10.16 -13.20
N ARG A 107 -12.41 -10.09 -12.23
CA ARG A 107 -11.86 -11.29 -11.56
C ARG A 107 -12.79 -11.74 -10.44
N THR A 108 -12.88 -13.06 -10.28
CA THR A 108 -13.69 -13.72 -9.24
C THR A 108 -12.80 -14.41 -8.21
N LEU A 109 -13.33 -14.74 -7.03
CA LEU A 109 -12.57 -15.47 -6.02
C LEU A 109 -12.14 -16.86 -6.53
N CYS A 110 -10.94 -17.29 -6.15
CA CYS A 110 -10.52 -18.68 -6.36
C CYS A 110 -11.30 -19.63 -5.44
N GLY A 111 -11.79 -20.74 -5.99
CA GLY A 111 -12.50 -21.77 -5.20
C GLY A 111 -11.59 -22.69 -4.39
N TRP A 112 -10.30 -22.37 -4.29
CA TRP A 112 -9.26 -23.17 -3.63
C TRP A 112 -8.52 -22.36 -2.56
N GLU A 113 -9.15 -21.30 -2.05
CA GLU A 113 -8.63 -20.51 -0.95
C GLU A 113 -8.94 -21.23 0.38
N ASP A 114 -8.23 -22.32 0.60
CA ASP A 114 -8.26 -23.13 1.83
C ASP A 114 -7.09 -22.69 2.73
#